data_AF-A0A1I1YT49-F1
#
_entry.id   AF-A0A1I1YT49-F1
#
_cell.length_a   1.000
_cell.length_b   1.000
_cell.length_c   1.000
_cell.angle_alpha   90.00
_cell.angle_beta   90.00
_cell.angle_gamma   90.00
#
_symmetry.space_group_name_H-M   'P 1'
#
loop_
_entity.id
_entity.type
_entity.pdbx_description
1 polymer ?
#
loop_
_entity_poly.entity_id
_entity_poly.type
_entity_poly.pdbx_seq_one_letter_code
_entity_poly.pdbx_strand_id
1 'polypeptide(L)'
;MAIDWDKFQGELDKLIDEAGDKTDEKLAGKISTITHLTDEEVKRLFPDPADVKKLAELMEIVKREGDRNNKINQIVTNAEEFGGIILTLMSKFV
;
A
#
# COMPACT_ATOMS: atom_id res chain seq x y z
N MET A 1 -8.64 -6.26 14.16
CA MET A 1 -8.88 -4.81 14.33
C MET A 1 -9.48 -4.34 13.02
N ALA A 2 -10.71 -3.84 13.04
CA ALA A 2 -11.32 -3.29 11.83
C ALA A 2 -10.61 -1.96 11.52
N ILE A 3 -9.76 -1.96 10.50
CA ILE A 3 -9.16 -0.73 9.98
C ILE A 3 -10.29 -0.01 9.23
N ASP A 4 -10.51 1.26 9.56
CA ASP A 4 -11.36 2.14 8.78
C ASP A 4 -10.60 2.53 7.50
N TRP A 5 -10.86 1.78 6.43
CA TRP A 5 -10.16 1.91 5.16
C TRP A 5 -10.46 3.22 4.46
N ASP A 6 -11.71 3.71 4.55
CA ASP A 6 -12.10 4.97 3.92
C ASP A 6 -11.35 6.14 4.57
N LYS A 7 -11.26 6.14 5.91
CA LYS A 7 -10.43 7.12 6.64
C LYS A 7 -8.95 6.96 6.33
N PHE A 8 -8.46 5.72 6.27
CA PHE A 8 -7.06 5.45 5.95
C PHE A 8 -6.70 6.00 4.56
N GLN A 9 -7.47 5.68 3.52
CA GLN A 9 -7.21 6.15 2.16
C GLN A 9 -7.27 7.68 2.09
N GLY A 10 -8.28 8.30 2.72
CA GLY A 10 -8.41 9.77 2.74
C GLY A 10 -7.25 10.48 3.45
N GLU A 11 -6.66 9.89 4.49
CA GLU A 11 -5.44 10.41 5.10
C GLU A 11 -4.19 10.19 4.23
N LEU A 12 -4.14 9.09 3.48
CA LEU A 12 -3.04 8.80 2.56
C LEU A 12 -3.03 9.79 1.39
N ASP A 13 -4.20 10.04 0.78
CA ASP A 13 -4.35 11.00 -0.32
C ASP A 13 -3.91 12.41 0.10
N LYS A 14 -4.32 12.86 1.29
CA LYS A 14 -3.86 14.14 1.84
C LYS A 14 -2.35 14.22 2.00
N LEU A 15 -1.72 13.13 2.45
CA LEU A 15 -0.28 13.09 2.56
C LEU A 15 0.35 13.21 1.18
N ILE A 16 -0.10 12.43 0.19
CA ILE A 16 0.43 12.48 -1.18
C ILE A 16 0.29 13.88 -1.79
N ASP A 17 -0.83 14.56 -1.56
CA ASP A 17 -1.07 15.92 -2.07
C ASP A 17 -0.17 16.98 -1.38
N GLU A 18 0.22 16.76 -0.13
CA GLU A 18 1.17 17.58 0.63
C GLU A 18 2.62 17.26 0.19
N ALA A 19 3.01 17.56 -1.06
CA ALA A 19 4.33 17.18 -1.60
C ALA A 19 5.52 17.75 -0.78
N GLY A 20 6.42 16.87 -0.29
CA GLY A 20 7.72 17.22 0.31
C GLY A 20 8.40 16.07 1.09
N ASP A 21 9.69 16.20 1.44
CA ASP A 21 10.47 15.11 2.10
C ASP A 21 9.85 14.59 3.41
N LYS A 22 9.16 15.47 4.16
CA LYS A 22 8.45 15.09 5.40
C LYS A 22 7.23 14.19 5.13
N THR A 23 6.72 14.21 3.91
CA THR A 23 5.57 13.41 3.47
C THR A 23 5.98 11.99 3.20
N ASP A 24 7.15 11.76 2.61
CA ASP A 24 7.68 10.42 2.38
C ASP A 24 7.87 9.65 3.70
N GLU A 25 8.30 10.34 4.76
CA GLU A 25 8.42 9.73 6.08
C GLU A 25 7.06 9.35 6.67
N LYS A 26 6.07 10.25 6.56
CA LYS A 26 4.73 10.01 7.07
C LYS A 26 4.01 8.93 6.29
N LEU A 27 4.18 8.89 4.97
CA LEU A 27 3.63 7.86 4.09
C LEU A 27 4.20 6.49 4.43
N ALA A 28 5.53 6.40 4.55
CA ALA A 28 6.20 5.17 4.94
C ALA A 28 5.74 4.67 6.31
N GLY A 29 5.69 5.56 7.31
CA GLY A 29 5.18 5.24 8.65
C GLY A 29 3.72 4.79 8.64
N LYS A 30 2.88 5.35 7.77
CA LYS A 30 1.49 4.94 7.65
C LYS A 30 1.34 3.56 7.00
N ILE A 31 2.12 3.25 5.98
CA ILE A 31 2.13 1.91 5.36
C ILE A 31 2.72 0.85 6.30
N SER A 32 3.76 1.16 7.06
CA SER A 32 4.35 0.20 8.00
C SER A 32 3.37 -0.25 9.07
N THR A 33 2.41 0.60 9.48
CA THR A 33 1.35 0.20 10.43
C THR A 33 0.43 -0.90 9.91
N ILE A 34 0.26 -1.00 8.59
CA ILE A 34 -0.61 -1.99 7.95
C ILE A 34 0.17 -3.11 7.27
N THR A 35 1.49 -3.06 7.24
CA THR A 35 2.36 -4.09 6.66
C THR A 35 3.31 -4.66 7.71
N HIS A 36 4.15 -5.63 7.32
CA HIS A 36 5.28 -6.07 8.13
C HIS A 36 6.59 -5.40 7.67
N LEU A 37 6.50 -4.35 6.85
CA LEU A 37 7.65 -3.60 6.36
C LEU A 37 8.00 -2.49 7.36
N THR A 38 9.29 -2.19 7.51
CA THR A 38 9.72 -0.98 8.24
C THR A 38 9.61 0.26 7.36
N ASP A 39 9.59 1.44 7.96
CA ASP A 39 9.53 2.71 7.22
C ASP A 39 10.68 2.84 6.21
N GLU A 40 11.89 2.39 6.57
CA GLU A 40 13.05 2.37 5.68
C GLU A 40 12.87 1.42 4.50
N GLU A 41 12.26 0.25 4.73
CA GLU A 41 11.97 -0.71 3.67
C GLU A 41 10.91 -0.17 2.72
N VAL A 42 9.87 0.50 3.25
CA VAL A 42 8.85 1.14 2.40
C VAL A 42 9.48 2.22 1.53
N LYS A 43 10.29 3.13 2.09
CA LYS A 43 10.98 4.17 1.30
C LYS A 43 11.90 3.60 0.23
N ARG A 44 12.60 2.49 0.53
CA ARG A 44 13.53 1.85 -0.42
C ARG A 44 12.81 1.13 -1.55
N LEU A 45 11.75 0.39 -1.21
CA LEU A 45 11.00 -0.42 -2.17
C LEU A 45 10.02 0.43 -2.99
N PHE A 46 9.46 1.48 -2.38
CA PHE A 46 8.43 2.33 -2.97
C PHE A 46 8.82 3.81 -2.80
N PRO A 47 9.81 4.30 -3.57
CA PRO A 47 10.21 5.71 -3.53
C PRO A 47 9.18 6.63 -4.19
N ASP A 48 8.31 6.10 -5.05
CA ASP A 48 7.26 6.86 -5.70
C ASP A 48 5.99 6.87 -4.82
N PRO A 49 5.46 8.05 -4.43
CA PRO A 49 4.19 8.16 -3.71
C PRO A 49 3.01 7.48 -4.42
N ALA A 50 3.01 7.43 -5.76
CA ALA A 50 1.97 6.75 -6.54
C ALA A 50 2.01 5.23 -6.31
N ASP A 51 3.20 4.66 -6.15
CA ASP A 51 3.37 3.23 -5.88
C ASP A 51 3.03 2.88 -4.43
N VAL A 52 3.31 3.81 -3.51
CA VAL A 52 2.86 3.73 -2.11
C VAL A 52 1.33 3.67 -2.02
N LYS A 53 0.62 4.44 -2.85
CA LYS A 53 -0.84 4.40 -2.91
C LYS A 53 -1.38 3.06 -3.40
N LYS A 54 -0.83 2.53 -4.49
CA LYS A 54 -1.21 1.21 -5.00
C LYS A 54 -0.93 0.10 -3.99
N LEU A 55 0.16 0.22 -3.22
CA LEU A 55 0.44 -0.70 -2.12
C LEU A 55 -0.64 -0.62 -1.03
N ALA A 56 -1.09 0.58 -0.65
CA ALA A 56 -2.19 0.75 0.30
C ALA A 56 -3.48 0.07 -0.18
N GLU A 57 -3.87 0.28 -1.43
CA GLU A 57 -5.04 -0.33 -2.07
C GLU A 57 -4.94 -1.86 -2.12
N LEU A 58 -3.76 -2.41 -2.46
CA LEU A 58 -3.51 -3.85 -2.42
C LEU A 58 -3.64 -4.40 -0.99
N MET A 59 -3.08 -3.69 -0.01
CA MET A 59 -3.15 -4.09 1.40
C MET A 59 -4.58 -4.02 1.95
N GLU A 60 -5.38 -3.05 1.49
CA GLU A 60 -6.81 -2.99 1.77
C GLU A 60 -7.50 -4.27 1.29
N ILE A 61 -7.34 -4.64 0.01
CA ILE A 61 -7.95 -5.88 -0.53
C ILE A 61 -7.54 -7.11 0.29
N VAL A 62 -6.26 -7.22 0.65
CA VAL A 62 -5.73 -8.35 1.42
C VAL A 62 -6.28 -8.39 2.85
N LYS A 63 -6.36 -7.25 3.54
CA LYS A 63 -6.74 -7.17 4.96
C LYS A 63 -8.23 -6.95 5.22
N ARG A 64 -9.00 -6.45 4.25
CA ARG A 64 -10.45 -6.30 4.38
C ARG A 64 -11.11 -7.66 4.60
N GLU A 65 -12.15 -7.71 5.41
CA GLU A 65 -12.88 -8.95 5.64
C GLU A 65 -13.64 -9.35 4.36
N GLY A 66 -13.67 -10.65 4.06
CA GLY A 66 -14.29 -11.17 2.84
C GLY A 66 -13.74 -12.51 2.41
N ASP A 67 -14.45 -13.18 1.50
CA ASP A 67 -14.04 -14.47 0.96
C ASP A 67 -12.75 -14.36 0.13
N ARG A 68 -11.94 -15.42 0.20
CA ARG A 68 -10.65 -15.49 -0.51
C ARG A 68 -10.81 -15.32 -2.01
N ASN A 69 -11.85 -15.87 -2.62
CA ASN A 69 -12.07 -15.75 -4.06
C ASN A 69 -12.40 -14.31 -4.45
N ASN A 70 -13.15 -13.59 -3.60
CA ASN A 70 -13.45 -12.19 -3.87
C ASN A 70 -12.18 -11.32 -3.87
N LYS A 71 -11.27 -11.57 -2.92
CA LYS A 71 -9.97 -10.88 -2.87
C LYS A 71 -9.12 -11.17 -4.10
N ILE A 72 -9.04 -12.44 -4.51
CA ILE A 72 -8.32 -12.84 -5.72
C ILE A 72 -8.90 -12.13 -6.94
N ASN A 73 -10.23 -12.11 -7.08
CA ASN A 73 -10.88 -11.44 -8.22
C ASN A 73 -10.58 -9.95 -8.25
N GLN A 74 -10.56 -9.26 -7.09
CA GLN A 74 -10.18 -7.85 -7.01
C GLN A 74 -8.71 -7.62 -7.40
N ILE A 75 -7.79 -8.48 -6.99
CA ILE A 75 -6.38 -8.40 -7.38
C ILE A 75 -6.23 -8.63 -8.89
N VAL A 76 -6.90 -9.65 -9.44
CA VAL A 76 -6.84 -9.98 -10.87
C VAL A 76 -7.43 -8.87 -11.73
N THR A 77 -8.54 -8.28 -11.29
CA THR A 77 -9.21 -7.18 -12.01
C THR A 77 -8.31 -5.95 -12.14
N ASN A 78 -7.44 -5.72 -11.15
CA ASN A 78 -6.50 -4.58 -11.12
C ASN A 78 -5.04 -5.05 -11.28
N ALA A 79 -4.83 -6.20 -11.93
CA ALA A 79 -3.51 -6.83 -11.99
C ALA A 79 -2.47 -5.99 -12.73
N GLU A 80 -2.88 -5.20 -13.72
CA GLU A 80 -1.98 -4.29 -14.45
C GLU A 80 -1.45 -3.17 -13.53
N GLU A 81 -2.29 -2.67 -12.62
CA GLU A 81 -1.93 -1.62 -11.67
C GLU A 81 -1.06 -2.18 -10.54
N PHE A 82 -1.36 -3.38 -10.06
CA PHE A 82 -0.61 -4.01 -8.97
C PHE A 82 0.63 -4.79 -9.42
N GLY A 83 0.78 -5.08 -10.71
CA GLY A 83 1.85 -5.94 -11.22
C GLY A 83 3.25 -5.48 -10.82
N GLY A 84 3.52 -4.17 -10.93
CA GLY A 84 4.78 -3.58 -10.49
C GLY A 84 5.00 -3.71 -8.98
N ILE A 85 3.97 -3.40 -8.19
CA ILE A 85 4.03 -3.48 -6.72
C ILE A 85 4.26 -4.92 -6.26
N ILE A 86 3.53 -5.88 -6.83
CA ILE A 86 3.67 -7.30 -6.52
C ILE A 86 5.08 -7.77 -6.87
N LEU A 87 5.63 -7.38 -8.02
CA LEU A 87 7.00 -7.73 -8.40
C LEU A 87 8.02 -7.16 -7.39
N THR A 88 7.88 -5.90 -7.01
CA THR A 88 8.74 -5.26 -6.00
C THR A 88 8.66 -6.01 -4.66
N LEU A 89 7.47 -6.36 -4.18
CA LEU A 89 7.31 -7.15 -2.95
C LEU A 89 7.94 -8.53 -3.06
N MET A 90 7.77 -9.20 -4.20
CA MET A 90 8.35 -10.53 -4.45
C MET A 90 9.89 -10.49 -4.49
N SER A 91 10.48 -9.39 -4.96
CA SER A 91 11.94 -9.21 -4.96
C SER A 91 12.57 -9.16 -3.56
N LYS A 92 11.79 -8.92 -2.50
CA LYS A 92 12.27 -9.01 -1.11
C LYS A 92 12.49 -10.46 -0.65
N PHE A 93 11.80 -11.42 -1.26
CA PHE A 93 11.86 -12.83 -0.88
C PHE A 93 12.88 -13.64 -1.69
N VAL A 94 13.38 -13.09 -2.79
CA VAL A 94 14.31 -13.74 -3.73
C VAL A 94 15.72 -13.18 -3.58
#